data_AF-A0A9P1IQH7-F1
#
_entry.id   AF-A0A9P1IQH7-F1
#
_cell.length_a   1.000
_cell.length_b   1.000
_cell.length_c   1.000
_cell.angle_alpha   90.00
_cell.angle_beta   90.00
_cell.angle_gamma   90.00
#
_symmetry.space_group_name_H-M   'P 1'
#
loop_
_entity.id
_entity.type
_entity.pdbx_description
1 polymer ?
#
loop_
_entity_poly.entity_id
_entity_poly.type
_entity_poly.pdbx_seq_one_letter_code
_entity_poly.pdbx_strand_id
1 'polypeptide(L)'
;MSDDDFFDFDVEDLAQGSGENEQQVGEEPDEDENREYHQMSSQTFKKLGKSKNVLGRNHTANLEFLEPRSKFEGILKDFGVRIGYDDHEMQHFVIFENSLNHHDFTKNLDSKMSAGRGSNLIFEEFSQACAKDFELYISPTKSKFGIQDTILSAFLASKTSQKLGVELLLQNLNQLARKSDEKSLNLSQICVGHLRSIERVFEPAPISTLIFAHNFQHWNALPRDSLISALPEILGADSGQQQEAARKLNDMILDAESILGELRDFQMTILETLKLLRMDGDNARIIRRNICHNSMRFDVGCLPALVSFSLGSLLPQNAQKSEENEVLFHELIQDFMKFLKIEKIAADNESDAIVLEFFSHFLRYLQLDKKGWKYLTTWINRPASQRGQIAKEEDEDQENPDENAENSIIEEHQIQNPFEVLLIFSILSSECCPPALISAVNSKITDLAAGSPTGIAKFLKIVDLCIGFRKFSIAHISSLIHVSRHCLWSQEANVRNLGVSIYKTLLVGMENQKRKLVFSELMKHFTQSDTECDAVLDVFFKVIRTNSDVLMEFGQEIQVNFEFWEVLARNRA
;
A
#
# COMPACT_ATOMS: atom_id res chain seq x y z
N MET A 1 -29.83 -9.53 37.30
CA MET A 1 -31.27 -9.85 37.37
C MET A 1 -31.98 -8.76 36.59
N SER A 2 -32.64 -9.17 35.49
CA SER A 2 -33.73 -8.54 34.69
C SER A 2 -33.66 -7.03 34.38
N ASP A 3 -33.86 -6.50 33.19
CA ASP A 3 -34.29 -6.96 31.85
C ASP A 3 -33.71 -5.92 30.85
N ASP A 4 -33.10 -6.38 29.74
CA ASP A 4 -33.57 -6.27 28.35
C ASP A 4 -34.00 -4.87 27.87
N ASP A 5 -33.18 -4.28 26.99
CA ASP A 5 -33.60 -3.41 25.89
C ASP A 5 -32.51 -3.46 24.79
N PHE A 6 -32.61 -4.50 23.98
CA PHE A 6 -31.91 -4.68 22.69
C PHE A 6 -32.77 -4.01 21.61
N PHE A 7 -32.21 -3.07 20.85
CA PHE A 7 -32.84 -2.57 19.62
C PHE A 7 -32.36 -3.42 18.44
N ASP A 8 -33.19 -4.38 18.04
CA ASP A 8 -33.15 -5.04 16.73
C ASP A 8 -33.63 -4.06 15.65
N PHE A 9 -32.91 -4.02 14.52
CA PHE A 9 -33.31 -3.31 13.32
C PHE A 9 -33.71 -4.35 12.28
N ASP A 10 -35.02 -4.60 12.18
CA ASP A 10 -35.58 -5.55 11.22
C ASP A 10 -35.41 -5.06 9.78
N VAL A 11 -34.83 -5.95 8.99
CA VAL A 11 -34.82 -5.99 7.53
C VAL A 11 -36.04 -6.81 7.10
N GLU A 12 -36.58 -6.48 5.92
CA GLU A 12 -37.63 -7.18 5.16
C GLU A 12 -39.06 -6.66 5.32
N ASP A 13 -39.51 -5.92 4.32
CA ASP A 13 -40.75 -6.27 3.62
C ASP A 13 -40.79 -5.57 2.26
N LEU A 14 -40.84 -6.36 1.18
CA LEU A 14 -41.62 -6.15 -0.05
C LEU A 14 -41.17 -7.17 -1.12
N ALA A 15 -41.65 -8.40 -0.95
CA ALA A 15 -41.73 -9.37 -2.04
C ALA A 15 -43.14 -9.98 -2.05
N GLN A 16 -43.96 -9.59 -3.03
CA GLN A 16 -45.07 -10.40 -3.55
C GLN A 16 -45.63 -9.79 -4.83
N GLY A 17 -45.66 -10.56 -5.92
CA GLY A 17 -46.34 -10.17 -7.16
C GLY A 17 -45.86 -10.88 -8.42
N SER A 18 -46.18 -12.16 -8.53
CA SER A 18 -46.06 -13.01 -9.74
C SER A 18 -46.81 -12.46 -10.96
N GLY A 19 -46.28 -12.71 -12.17
CA GLY A 19 -47.09 -12.71 -13.40
C GLY A 19 -46.29 -12.58 -14.69
N GLU A 20 -46.25 -13.65 -15.47
CA GLU A 20 -45.75 -13.75 -16.84
C GLU A 20 -46.40 -12.72 -17.79
N ASN A 21 -45.63 -12.11 -18.69
CA ASN A 21 -46.05 -11.85 -20.08
C ASN A 21 -44.89 -11.42 -20.98
N GLU A 22 -44.94 -11.95 -22.20
CA GLU A 22 -44.00 -11.79 -23.30
C GLU A 22 -44.00 -10.38 -23.93
N GLN A 23 -42.84 -10.01 -24.47
CA GLN A 23 -42.59 -9.13 -25.62
C GLN A 23 -43.24 -7.74 -25.66
N GLN A 24 -42.39 -6.69 -25.67
CA GLN A 24 -42.29 -5.82 -26.86
C GLN A 24 -41.02 -4.97 -26.87
N VAL A 25 -40.57 -4.78 -28.10
CA VAL A 25 -39.37 -4.08 -28.59
C VAL A 25 -39.43 -2.58 -28.27
N GLY A 26 -38.31 -2.03 -27.82
CA GLY A 26 -38.03 -0.60 -27.79
C GLY A 26 -36.56 -0.39 -28.12
N GLU A 27 -36.28 0.02 -29.35
CA GLU A 27 -34.97 0.46 -29.81
C GLU A 27 -34.63 1.81 -29.15
N GLU A 28 -33.51 1.87 -28.44
CA GLU A 28 -32.80 3.12 -28.17
C GLU A 28 -31.43 3.08 -28.89
N PRO A 29 -30.95 4.20 -29.44
CA PRO A 29 -29.77 4.22 -30.29
C PRO A 29 -28.51 4.18 -29.44
N ASP A 30 -27.68 3.16 -29.64
CA ASP A 30 -26.29 3.14 -29.17
C ASP A 30 -25.50 4.19 -29.96
N GLU A 31 -25.35 5.39 -29.39
CA GLU A 31 -24.39 6.38 -29.86
C GLU A 31 -22.96 5.95 -29.51
N ASP A 32 -22.20 5.60 -30.56
CA ASP A 32 -20.76 5.76 -30.77
C ASP A 32 -19.85 6.03 -29.53
N GLU A 33 -19.42 4.96 -28.84
CA GLU A 33 -18.22 4.98 -27.95
C GLU A 33 -17.17 3.90 -28.30
N ASN A 34 -17.26 3.24 -29.46
CA ASN A 34 -16.42 2.08 -29.78
C ASN A 34 -15.12 2.37 -30.57
N ARG A 35 -14.53 3.56 -30.47
CA ARG A 35 -13.42 3.97 -31.38
C ARG A 35 -11.98 3.72 -30.93
N GLU A 36 -11.68 3.16 -29.76
CA GLU A 36 -10.28 3.19 -29.25
C GLU A 36 -9.62 1.88 -28.78
N TYR A 37 -10.17 0.69 -29.00
CA TYR A 37 -9.61 -0.55 -28.39
C TYR A 37 -9.29 -1.69 -29.37
N HIS A 38 -8.46 -1.44 -30.40
CA HIS A 38 -8.05 -2.49 -31.35
C HIS A 38 -6.54 -2.83 -31.37
N GLN A 39 -5.74 -2.31 -30.44
CA GLN A 39 -4.27 -2.44 -30.48
C GLN A 39 -3.63 -3.28 -29.36
N MET A 40 -4.36 -4.20 -28.70
CA MET A 40 -3.77 -5.07 -27.67
C MET A 40 -3.66 -6.53 -28.13
N SER A 41 -2.56 -7.20 -27.79
CA SER A 41 -2.36 -8.64 -28.08
C SER A 41 -3.56 -9.47 -27.61
N SER A 42 -3.93 -10.56 -28.31
CA SER A 42 -5.15 -11.32 -27.97
C SER A 42 -5.13 -11.89 -26.54
N GLN A 43 -3.94 -12.19 -26.00
CA GLN A 43 -3.74 -12.59 -24.61
C GLN A 43 -3.85 -11.40 -23.64
N THR A 44 -3.33 -10.23 -24.02
CA THR A 44 -3.50 -8.96 -23.27
C THR A 44 -4.98 -8.54 -23.22
N PHE A 45 -5.70 -8.70 -24.33
CA PHE A 45 -7.15 -8.46 -24.45
C PHE A 45 -7.98 -9.37 -23.55
N LYS A 46 -7.58 -10.65 -23.43
CA LYS A 46 -8.25 -11.64 -22.56
C LYS A 46 -7.96 -11.42 -21.06
N LYS A 47 -6.75 -10.99 -20.70
CA LYS A 47 -6.36 -10.74 -19.29
C LYS A 47 -6.97 -9.44 -18.71
N LEU A 48 -7.37 -8.49 -19.56
CA LEU A 48 -8.02 -7.22 -19.16
C LEU A 48 -9.56 -7.29 -19.04
N GLY A 49 -10.16 -8.48 -19.02
CA GLY A 49 -11.54 -8.69 -18.54
C GLY A 49 -12.69 -8.23 -19.44
N LYS A 50 -12.45 -7.71 -20.65
CA LYS A 50 -13.51 -7.35 -21.62
C LYS A 50 -13.68 -8.42 -22.69
N SER A 51 -14.21 -9.59 -22.31
CA SER A 51 -14.66 -10.60 -23.28
C SER A 51 -16.17 -10.49 -23.48
N LYS A 52 -16.60 -9.76 -24.52
CA LYS A 52 -17.87 -10.06 -25.18
C LYS A 52 -17.56 -10.82 -26.46
N ASN A 53 -18.22 -11.97 -26.62
CA ASN A 53 -18.15 -12.84 -27.78
C ASN A 53 -18.38 -12.05 -29.09
N VAL A 54 -17.31 -11.69 -29.80
CA VAL A 54 -17.41 -11.34 -31.22
C VAL A 54 -17.26 -12.63 -32.02
N LEU A 55 -18.37 -13.36 -32.13
CA LEU A 55 -18.50 -14.47 -33.07
C LEU A 55 -18.65 -13.91 -34.48
N GLY A 56 -17.68 -14.20 -35.36
CA GLY A 56 -17.95 -14.51 -36.76
C GLY A 56 -18.21 -13.36 -37.74
N ARG A 57 -17.26 -12.44 -37.93
CA ARG A 57 -17.09 -11.79 -39.25
C ARG A 57 -15.85 -12.38 -39.92
N ASN A 58 -15.99 -12.84 -41.16
CA ASN A 58 -14.85 -13.22 -42.00
C ASN A 58 -14.02 -11.96 -42.28
N HIS A 59 -13.05 -11.67 -41.40
CA HIS A 59 -12.20 -10.47 -41.45
C HIS A 59 -11.26 -10.42 -42.67
N THR A 60 -11.34 -11.37 -43.60
CA THR A 60 -10.45 -11.48 -44.76
C THR A 60 -11.14 -11.11 -46.09
N ALA A 61 -12.42 -10.76 -46.09
CA ALA A 61 -13.21 -10.68 -47.32
C ALA A 61 -12.91 -9.47 -48.24
N ASN A 62 -12.22 -8.42 -47.75
CA ASN A 62 -11.94 -7.19 -48.51
C ASN A 62 -10.48 -6.69 -48.36
N LEU A 63 -9.51 -7.58 -48.09
CA LEU A 63 -8.12 -7.17 -47.86
C LEU A 63 -7.28 -7.25 -49.14
N GLU A 64 -6.61 -6.15 -49.49
CA GLU A 64 -5.60 -6.16 -50.56
C GLU A 64 -4.27 -6.67 -50.00
N PHE A 65 -3.77 -7.78 -50.53
CA PHE A 65 -2.50 -8.37 -50.09
C PHE A 65 -1.32 -7.67 -50.75
N LEU A 66 -0.38 -7.21 -49.94
CA LEU A 66 0.85 -6.58 -50.41
C LEU A 66 1.92 -7.65 -50.72
N GLU A 67 2.73 -7.38 -51.76
CA GLU A 67 3.94 -8.14 -52.00
C GLU A 67 5.02 -7.80 -50.95
N PRO A 68 5.91 -8.74 -50.59
CA PRO A 68 6.93 -8.52 -49.57
C PRO A 68 7.81 -7.30 -49.85
N ARG A 69 7.78 -6.34 -48.93
CA ARG A 69 8.58 -5.09 -48.96
C ARG A 69 9.94 -5.25 -48.30
N SER A 70 10.11 -6.33 -47.54
CA SER A 70 11.36 -6.69 -46.87
C SER A 70 11.65 -8.19 -47.01
N LYS A 71 12.90 -8.58 -46.76
CA LYS A 71 13.29 -10.00 -46.73
C LYS A 71 12.55 -10.74 -45.62
N PHE A 72 12.30 -10.09 -44.49
CA PHE A 72 11.50 -10.67 -43.40
C PHE A 72 10.06 -10.96 -43.84
N GLU A 73 9.42 -10.03 -44.56
CA GLU A 73 8.08 -10.26 -45.13
C GLU A 73 8.11 -11.41 -46.17
N GLY A 74 9.22 -11.60 -46.88
CA GLY A 74 9.42 -12.75 -47.76
C GLY A 74 9.47 -14.07 -46.99
N ILE A 75 10.19 -14.08 -45.86
CA ILE A 75 10.23 -15.23 -44.95
C ILE A 75 8.83 -15.51 -44.35
N LEU A 76 8.08 -14.47 -43.96
CA LEU A 76 6.70 -14.60 -43.48
C LEU A 76 5.79 -15.22 -44.55
N LYS A 77 5.92 -14.80 -45.82
CA LYS A 77 5.17 -15.37 -46.95
C LYS A 77 5.43 -16.88 -47.09
N ASP A 78 6.68 -17.32 -46.92
CA ASP A 78 7.03 -18.75 -46.92
C ASP A 78 6.40 -19.53 -45.76
N PHE A 79 6.11 -18.85 -44.63
CA PHE A 79 5.39 -19.43 -43.50
C PHE A 79 3.86 -19.37 -43.64
N GLY A 80 3.33 -18.83 -44.74
CA GLY A 80 1.88 -18.63 -44.93
C GLY A 80 1.34 -17.42 -44.17
N VAL A 81 2.18 -16.39 -43.97
CA VAL A 81 1.82 -15.12 -43.33
C VAL A 81 1.97 -13.99 -44.36
N ARG A 82 0.93 -13.17 -44.54
CA ARG A 82 0.96 -12.02 -45.46
C ARG A 82 0.57 -10.74 -44.76
N ILE A 83 0.94 -9.62 -45.38
CA ILE A 83 0.47 -8.30 -44.95
C ILE A 83 -0.65 -7.87 -45.89
N GLY A 84 -1.79 -7.53 -45.31
CA GLY A 84 -2.90 -6.91 -46.02
C GLY A 84 -3.01 -5.43 -45.67
N TYR A 85 -3.62 -4.68 -46.56
CA TYR A 85 -4.07 -3.32 -46.31
C TYR A 85 -5.60 -3.32 -46.19
N ASP A 86 -6.11 -2.65 -45.17
CA ASP A 86 -7.54 -2.40 -44.99
C ASP A 86 -7.84 -0.95 -45.37
N ASP A 87 -8.58 -0.76 -46.47
CA ASP A 87 -8.98 0.58 -46.95
C ASP A 87 -9.89 1.32 -45.96
N HIS A 88 -10.63 0.60 -45.10
CA HIS A 88 -11.55 1.20 -44.14
C HIS A 88 -10.81 1.72 -42.90
N GLU A 89 -9.86 0.93 -42.38
CA GLU A 89 -9.05 1.30 -41.21
C GLU A 89 -7.79 2.10 -41.62
N MET A 90 -7.50 2.21 -42.92
CA MET A 90 -6.31 2.86 -43.50
C MET A 90 -5.01 2.34 -42.87
N GLN A 91 -4.97 1.04 -42.53
CA GLN A 91 -3.89 0.43 -41.75
C GLN A 91 -3.43 -0.91 -42.35
N HIS A 92 -2.17 -1.24 -42.12
CA HIS A 92 -1.60 -2.54 -42.47
C HIS A 92 -1.92 -3.57 -41.39
N PHE A 93 -2.22 -4.81 -41.79
CA PHE A 93 -2.47 -5.92 -40.89
C PHE A 93 -1.66 -7.15 -41.29
N VAL A 94 -1.20 -7.89 -40.29
CA VAL A 94 -0.60 -9.21 -40.51
C VAL A 94 -1.68 -10.28 -40.47
N ILE A 95 -1.69 -11.15 -41.48
CA ILE A 95 -2.74 -12.14 -41.72
C ILE A 95 -2.11 -13.53 -41.82
N PHE A 96 -2.62 -14.47 -41.01
CA PHE A 96 -2.30 -15.89 -41.14
C PHE A 96 -3.22 -16.53 -42.18
N GLU A 97 -2.62 -17.06 -43.25
CA GLU A 97 -3.35 -17.72 -44.33
C GLU A 97 -3.75 -19.16 -43.95
N ASN A 98 -4.73 -19.70 -44.68
CA ASN A 98 -5.16 -21.09 -44.58
C ASN A 98 -5.62 -21.49 -43.15
N SER A 99 -5.09 -22.59 -42.61
CA SER A 99 -5.35 -23.07 -41.26
C SER A 99 -4.25 -22.73 -40.26
N LEU A 100 -3.32 -21.84 -40.61
CA LEU A 100 -2.26 -21.43 -39.71
C LEU A 100 -2.85 -20.64 -38.52
N ASN A 101 -2.50 -21.07 -37.32
CA ASN A 101 -2.78 -20.32 -36.09
C ASN A 101 -1.44 -19.90 -35.46
N HIS A 102 -1.51 -19.06 -34.42
CA HIS A 102 -0.31 -18.56 -33.75
C HIS A 102 0.58 -19.67 -33.19
N HIS A 103 -0.01 -20.69 -32.56
CA HIS A 103 0.74 -21.81 -32.00
C HIS A 103 1.54 -22.58 -33.06
N ASP A 104 0.91 -22.88 -34.20
CA ASP A 104 1.54 -23.56 -35.32
C ASP A 104 2.65 -22.70 -35.95
N PHE A 105 2.42 -21.38 -36.06
CA PHE A 105 3.43 -20.44 -36.52
C PHE A 105 4.64 -20.39 -35.58
N THR A 106 4.42 -20.26 -34.27
CA THR A 106 5.50 -20.28 -33.25
C THR A 106 6.32 -21.56 -33.33
N LYS A 107 5.68 -22.72 -33.46
CA LYS A 107 6.37 -24.01 -33.59
C LYS A 107 7.22 -24.09 -34.86
N ASN A 108 6.69 -23.62 -35.99
CA ASN A 108 7.41 -23.60 -37.27
C ASN A 108 8.60 -22.63 -37.22
N LEU A 109 8.42 -21.46 -36.61
CA LEU A 109 9.46 -20.46 -36.39
C LEU A 109 10.58 -21.04 -35.53
N ASP A 110 10.25 -21.64 -34.37
CA ASP A 110 11.23 -22.22 -33.44
C ASP A 110 11.99 -23.39 -34.07
N SER A 111 11.31 -24.25 -34.85
CA SER A 111 11.97 -25.33 -35.59
C SER A 111 12.96 -24.81 -36.63
N LYS A 112 12.62 -23.75 -37.38
CA LYS A 112 13.49 -23.18 -38.41
C LYS A 112 14.68 -22.45 -37.79
N MET A 113 14.46 -21.77 -36.67
CA MET A 113 15.50 -21.11 -35.88
C MET A 113 16.48 -22.12 -35.27
N SER A 114 15.99 -23.28 -34.82
CA SER A 114 16.82 -24.33 -34.22
C SER A 114 17.65 -25.14 -35.24
N ALA A 115 17.30 -25.10 -36.54
CA ALA A 115 17.86 -25.99 -37.57
C ALA A 115 19.22 -25.56 -38.18
N GLY A 116 19.92 -24.55 -37.66
CA GLY A 116 21.29 -24.21 -38.11
C GLY A 116 21.75 -22.77 -37.87
N ARG A 117 22.80 -22.32 -38.58
CA ARG A 117 23.40 -20.94 -38.53
C ARG A 117 22.43 -19.78 -38.88
N GLY A 118 21.15 -20.07 -39.10
CA GLY A 118 20.11 -19.13 -39.51
C GLY A 118 19.27 -18.53 -38.39
N SER A 119 19.47 -18.95 -37.12
CA SER A 119 18.74 -18.40 -35.96
C SER A 119 18.87 -16.88 -35.86
N ASN A 120 20.11 -16.38 -35.98
CA ASN A 120 20.37 -14.95 -35.92
C ASN A 120 19.87 -14.25 -37.18
N LEU A 121 19.95 -14.89 -38.35
CA LEU A 121 19.57 -14.25 -39.62
C LEU A 121 18.06 -13.93 -39.69
N ILE A 122 17.20 -14.86 -39.26
CA ILE A 122 15.74 -14.62 -39.26
C ILE A 122 15.39 -13.49 -38.28
N PHE A 123 16.00 -13.51 -37.09
CA PHE A 123 15.77 -12.47 -36.09
C PHE A 123 16.36 -11.11 -36.49
N GLU A 124 17.53 -11.08 -37.13
CA GLU A 124 18.15 -9.87 -37.66
C GLU A 124 17.26 -9.21 -38.71
N GLU A 125 16.71 -9.98 -39.64
CA GLU A 125 15.77 -9.47 -40.65
C GLU A 125 14.46 -8.99 -39.98
N PHE A 126 13.97 -9.67 -38.95
CA PHE A 126 12.83 -9.20 -38.13
C PHE A 126 13.12 -7.86 -37.44
N SER A 127 14.28 -7.74 -36.81
CA SER A 127 14.73 -6.51 -36.14
C SER A 127 14.83 -5.34 -37.13
N GLN A 128 15.36 -5.59 -38.33
CA GLN A 128 15.39 -4.59 -39.41
C GLN A 128 13.99 -4.19 -39.90
N ALA A 129 13.05 -5.13 -39.96
CA ALA A 129 11.66 -4.83 -40.31
C ALA A 129 10.97 -3.99 -39.22
N CYS A 130 11.20 -4.30 -37.94
CA CYS A 130 10.70 -3.51 -36.80
C CYS A 130 11.24 -2.08 -36.79
N ALA A 131 12.49 -1.86 -37.21
CA ALA A 131 13.04 -0.51 -37.32
C ALA A 131 12.27 0.39 -38.31
N LYS A 132 11.49 -0.19 -39.24
CA LYS A 132 10.63 0.54 -40.18
C LYS A 132 9.18 0.63 -39.73
N ASP A 133 8.62 -0.48 -39.23
CA ASP A 133 7.19 -0.60 -38.94
C ASP A 133 6.93 -1.45 -37.70
N PHE A 134 7.40 -0.98 -36.54
CA PHE A 134 7.30 -1.69 -35.27
C PHE A 134 5.83 -1.96 -34.86
N GLU A 135 4.95 -0.97 -35.04
CA GLU A 135 3.53 -1.02 -34.68
C GLU A 135 2.82 -2.21 -35.36
N LEU A 136 3.12 -2.46 -36.63
CA LEU A 136 2.55 -3.59 -37.39
C LEU A 136 2.86 -4.95 -36.73
N TYR A 137 4.08 -5.15 -36.25
CA TYR A 137 4.53 -6.46 -35.74
C TYR A 137 4.19 -6.71 -34.27
N ILE A 138 3.86 -5.65 -33.52
CA ILE A 138 3.32 -5.73 -32.15
C ILE A 138 1.81 -5.67 -32.09
N SER A 139 1.14 -5.46 -33.22
CA SER A 139 -0.32 -5.49 -33.35
C SER A 139 -0.84 -6.92 -33.52
N PRO A 140 -2.07 -7.20 -33.08
CA PRO A 140 -2.69 -8.53 -33.24
C PRO A 140 -2.75 -8.98 -34.69
N THR A 141 -2.50 -10.27 -34.92
CA THR A 141 -2.65 -10.83 -36.26
C THR A 141 -4.10 -11.28 -36.51
N LYS A 142 -4.55 -11.25 -37.78
CA LYS A 142 -5.88 -11.71 -38.20
C LYS A 142 -5.77 -13.11 -38.83
N SER A 143 -6.73 -13.99 -38.58
CA SER A 143 -6.80 -15.32 -39.21
C SER A 143 -8.25 -15.70 -39.50
N LYS A 144 -8.47 -16.84 -40.19
CA LYS A 144 -9.83 -17.39 -40.35
C LYS A 144 -10.50 -17.77 -39.01
N PHE A 145 -9.73 -17.94 -37.94
CA PHE A 145 -10.23 -18.24 -36.61
C PHE A 145 -10.47 -16.97 -35.77
N GLY A 146 -10.36 -15.79 -36.38
CA GLY A 146 -10.45 -14.48 -35.71
C GLY A 146 -9.08 -13.90 -35.36
N ILE A 147 -9.09 -12.95 -34.42
CA ILE A 147 -7.89 -12.26 -33.92
C ILE A 147 -7.00 -13.26 -33.18
N GLN A 148 -5.71 -13.26 -33.52
CA GLN A 148 -4.66 -14.09 -32.94
C GLN A 148 -3.62 -13.20 -32.24
N ASP A 149 -2.63 -13.82 -31.60
CA ASP A 149 -1.51 -13.08 -31.01
C ASP A 149 -0.56 -12.49 -32.08
N THR A 150 0.47 -11.76 -31.66
CA THR A 150 1.30 -10.91 -32.53
C THR A 150 2.50 -11.67 -33.10
N ILE A 151 3.15 -11.13 -34.12
CA ILE A 151 4.42 -11.69 -34.63
C ILE A 151 5.51 -11.61 -33.55
N LEU A 152 5.59 -10.50 -32.82
CA LEU A 152 6.53 -10.35 -31.71
C LEU A 152 6.32 -11.42 -30.63
N SER A 153 5.07 -11.70 -30.24
CA SER A 153 4.77 -12.70 -29.21
C SER A 153 5.25 -14.11 -29.60
N ALA A 154 5.26 -14.45 -30.91
CA ALA A 154 5.81 -15.71 -31.38
C ALA A 154 7.33 -15.81 -31.15
N PHE A 155 8.07 -14.71 -31.34
CA PHE A 155 9.50 -14.65 -30.99
C PHE A 155 9.74 -14.69 -29.48
N LEU A 156 8.85 -14.08 -28.68
CA LEU A 156 8.91 -14.13 -27.21
C LEU A 156 8.58 -15.53 -26.65
N ALA A 157 7.77 -16.32 -27.36
CA ALA A 157 7.41 -17.68 -26.97
C ALA A 157 8.46 -18.74 -27.40
N SER A 158 9.32 -18.44 -28.36
CA SER A 158 10.39 -19.36 -28.82
C SER A 158 11.61 -19.29 -27.91
N LYS A 159 12.11 -20.46 -27.49
CA LYS A 159 13.30 -20.56 -26.63
C LYS A 159 14.54 -19.96 -27.27
N THR A 160 14.66 -20.04 -28.60
CA THR A 160 15.85 -19.60 -29.33
C THR A 160 15.89 -18.09 -29.57
N SER A 161 14.73 -17.42 -29.68
CA SER A 161 14.66 -15.95 -29.86
C SER A 161 14.26 -15.15 -28.63
N GLN A 162 13.72 -15.76 -27.58
CA GLN A 162 13.07 -15.01 -26.49
C GLN A 162 13.94 -13.86 -25.96
N LYS A 163 15.21 -14.13 -25.65
CA LYS A 163 16.14 -13.10 -25.16
C LYS A 163 16.28 -11.93 -26.15
N LEU A 164 16.48 -12.24 -27.43
CA LEU A 164 16.63 -11.23 -28.48
C LEU A 164 15.33 -10.44 -28.68
N GLY A 165 14.18 -11.11 -28.62
CA GLY A 165 12.86 -10.49 -28.69
C GLY A 165 12.61 -9.52 -27.53
N VAL A 166 12.96 -9.92 -26.31
CA VAL A 166 12.88 -9.06 -25.12
C VAL A 166 13.83 -7.86 -25.25
N GLU A 167 15.06 -8.08 -25.73
CA GLU A 167 16.02 -7.01 -25.96
C GLU A 167 15.51 -5.98 -26.98
N LEU A 168 15.00 -6.43 -28.12
CA LEU A 168 14.40 -5.56 -29.13
C LEU A 168 13.21 -4.77 -28.57
N LEU A 169 12.36 -5.43 -27.79
CA LEU A 169 11.19 -4.82 -27.16
C LEU A 169 11.58 -3.74 -26.15
N LEU A 170 12.56 -4.02 -25.30
CA LEU A 170 13.07 -3.06 -24.31
C LEU A 170 13.80 -1.87 -24.96
N GLN A 171 14.54 -2.10 -26.05
CA GLN A 171 15.17 -1.02 -26.81
C GLN A 171 14.12 -0.06 -27.40
N ASN A 172 13.05 -0.59 -27.99
CA ASN A 172 11.95 0.23 -28.52
C ASN A 172 11.17 0.90 -27.39
N LEU A 173 10.87 0.18 -26.31
CA LEU A 173 10.23 0.74 -25.12
C LEU A 173 11.03 1.91 -24.55
N ASN A 174 12.35 1.78 -24.39
CA ASN A 174 13.20 2.87 -23.88
C ASN A 174 13.18 4.12 -24.78
N GLN A 175 13.00 3.97 -26.09
CA GLN A 175 12.87 5.11 -27.01
C GLN A 175 11.47 5.75 -26.91
N LEU A 176 10.42 4.93 -26.89
CA LEU A 176 9.02 5.37 -26.82
C LEU A 176 8.71 6.04 -25.47
N ALA A 177 9.17 5.44 -24.37
CA ALA A 177 8.87 5.88 -23.01
C ALA A 177 9.47 7.25 -22.65
N ARG A 178 10.39 7.78 -23.46
CA ARG A 178 10.97 9.13 -23.31
C ARG A 178 10.20 10.19 -24.09
N LYS A 179 9.29 9.80 -24.99
CA LYS A 179 8.46 10.72 -25.75
C LYS A 179 7.13 10.93 -25.04
N SER A 180 6.59 12.14 -25.16
CA SER A 180 5.36 12.55 -24.47
C SER A 180 4.14 12.59 -25.40
N ASP A 181 4.26 12.20 -26.67
CA ASP A 181 3.11 12.08 -27.56
C ASP A 181 2.28 10.84 -27.20
N GLU A 182 0.96 10.99 -27.27
CA GLU A 182 -0.03 9.97 -26.91
C GLU A 182 0.22 8.63 -27.62
N LYS A 183 0.54 8.69 -28.93
CA LYS A 183 0.86 7.49 -29.71
C LYS A 183 2.05 6.73 -29.12
N SER A 184 3.14 7.42 -28.79
CA SER A 184 4.32 6.80 -28.19
C SER A 184 4.03 6.25 -26.78
N LEU A 185 3.21 6.94 -25.99
CA LEU A 185 2.78 6.45 -24.68
C LEU A 185 1.93 5.17 -24.81
N ASN A 186 0.95 5.15 -25.71
CA ASN A 186 0.12 3.97 -25.97
C ASN A 186 0.97 2.78 -26.47
N LEU A 187 1.88 3.01 -27.41
CA LEU A 187 2.81 1.98 -27.89
C LEU A 187 3.74 1.48 -26.77
N SER A 188 4.20 2.37 -25.89
CA SER A 188 5.03 1.98 -24.73
C SER A 188 4.28 1.07 -23.75
N GLN A 189 2.99 1.33 -23.51
CA GLN A 189 2.15 0.44 -22.71
C GLN A 189 1.93 -0.92 -23.38
N ILE A 190 1.73 -0.95 -24.71
CA ILE A 190 1.62 -2.21 -25.47
C ILE A 190 2.91 -3.02 -25.33
N CYS A 191 4.08 -2.38 -25.36
CA CYS A 191 5.36 -3.06 -25.11
C CYS A 191 5.42 -3.70 -23.71
N VAL A 192 5.00 -2.98 -22.67
CA VAL A 192 4.93 -3.54 -21.31
C VAL A 192 3.92 -4.70 -21.25
N GLY A 193 2.78 -4.58 -21.93
CA GLY A 193 1.78 -5.66 -22.04
C GLY A 193 2.33 -6.93 -22.67
N HIS A 194 3.19 -6.81 -23.69
CA HIS A 194 3.90 -7.95 -24.29
C HIS A 194 4.87 -8.60 -23.31
N LEU A 195 5.63 -7.82 -22.54
CA LEU A 195 6.53 -8.35 -21.50
C LEU A 195 5.73 -9.11 -20.42
N ARG A 196 4.63 -8.53 -19.95
CA ARG A 196 3.72 -9.11 -18.94
C ARG A 196 3.06 -10.42 -19.41
N SER A 197 2.88 -10.57 -20.71
CA SER A 197 2.18 -11.72 -21.30
C SER A 197 3.07 -12.91 -21.59
N ILE A 198 4.39 -12.84 -21.34
CA ILE A 198 5.30 -13.97 -21.55
C ILE A 198 4.90 -15.13 -20.63
N GLU A 199 4.33 -16.19 -21.19
CA GLU A 199 3.83 -17.34 -20.41
C GLU A 199 4.96 -18.13 -19.71
N ARG A 200 6.10 -18.25 -20.38
CA ARG A 200 7.24 -19.01 -19.89
C ARG A 200 8.54 -18.27 -20.19
N VAL A 201 9.26 -17.93 -19.14
CA VAL A 201 10.61 -17.39 -19.25
C VAL A 201 11.63 -18.52 -19.21
N PHE A 202 12.40 -18.70 -20.29
CA PHE A 202 13.41 -19.75 -20.40
C PHE A 202 14.72 -19.39 -19.69
N GLU A 203 15.11 -18.12 -19.74
CA GLU A 203 16.34 -17.59 -19.14
C GLU A 203 16.06 -16.29 -18.36
N PRO A 204 15.62 -16.39 -17.09
CA PRO A 204 15.15 -15.22 -16.34
C PRO A 204 16.29 -14.25 -15.95
N ALA A 205 17.49 -14.75 -15.68
CA ALA A 205 18.64 -13.90 -15.28
C ALA A 205 19.11 -12.92 -16.39
N PRO A 206 19.29 -13.35 -17.65
CA PRO A 206 19.55 -12.42 -18.75
C PRO A 206 18.44 -11.39 -18.96
N ILE A 207 17.17 -11.80 -18.84
CA ILE A 207 16.02 -10.90 -19.01
C ILE A 207 15.99 -9.83 -17.90
N SER A 208 16.17 -10.24 -16.64
CA SER A 208 16.31 -9.31 -15.51
C SER A 208 17.44 -8.31 -15.74
N THR A 209 18.62 -8.80 -16.17
CA THR A 209 19.75 -7.93 -16.50
C THR A 209 19.41 -6.91 -17.58
N LEU A 210 18.72 -7.31 -18.65
CA LEU A 210 18.30 -6.42 -19.72
C LEU A 210 17.33 -5.33 -19.25
N ILE A 211 16.34 -5.68 -18.42
CA ILE A 211 15.36 -4.74 -17.89
C ILE A 211 16.06 -3.63 -17.10
N PHE A 212 16.91 -4.00 -16.14
CA PHE A 212 17.61 -3.05 -15.28
C PHE A 212 18.84 -2.39 -15.94
N ALA A 213 19.27 -2.84 -17.12
CA ALA A 213 20.28 -2.13 -17.91
C ALA A 213 19.74 -0.82 -18.49
N HIS A 214 18.42 -0.68 -18.61
CA HIS A 214 17.79 0.57 -18.98
C HIS A 214 17.54 1.44 -17.76
N ASN A 215 17.98 2.69 -17.81
CA ASN A 215 17.67 3.67 -16.78
C ASN A 215 16.24 4.21 -16.98
N PHE A 216 15.25 3.45 -16.53
CA PHE A 216 13.84 3.81 -16.63
C PHE A 216 13.37 4.84 -15.58
N GLN A 217 14.25 5.29 -14.67
CA GLN A 217 13.97 6.43 -13.77
C GLN A 217 13.71 7.73 -14.54
N HIS A 218 14.26 7.83 -15.76
CA HIS A 218 14.13 9.00 -16.64
C HIS A 218 13.04 8.85 -17.70
N TRP A 219 12.21 7.82 -17.61
CA TRP A 219 11.06 7.64 -18.49
C TRP A 219 9.87 8.46 -17.99
N ASN A 220 8.89 8.67 -18.87
CA ASN A 220 7.59 9.19 -18.44
C ASN A 220 6.95 8.21 -17.41
N ALA A 221 6.19 8.77 -16.47
CA ALA A 221 5.63 8.03 -15.34
C ALA A 221 4.82 6.79 -15.78
N LEU A 222 3.92 6.96 -16.75
CA LEU A 222 3.01 5.91 -17.20
C LEU A 222 3.73 4.60 -17.63
N PRO A 223 4.66 4.60 -18.61
CA PRO A 223 5.39 3.37 -18.97
C PRO A 223 6.36 2.88 -17.90
N ARG A 224 6.98 3.79 -17.13
CA ARG A 224 7.89 3.44 -16.02
C ARG A 224 7.15 2.63 -14.96
N ASP A 225 6.05 3.17 -14.46
CA ASP A 225 5.29 2.60 -13.35
C ASP A 225 4.55 1.33 -13.79
N SER A 226 4.11 1.29 -15.06
CA SER A 226 3.60 0.06 -15.70
C SER A 226 4.65 -1.05 -15.77
N LEU A 227 5.90 -0.73 -16.10
CA LEU A 227 6.99 -1.72 -16.15
C LEU A 227 7.33 -2.24 -14.75
N ILE A 228 7.46 -1.33 -13.76
CA ILE A 228 7.77 -1.69 -12.37
C ILE A 228 6.69 -2.64 -11.82
N SER A 229 5.41 -2.27 -11.95
CA SER A 229 4.29 -3.11 -11.50
C SER A 229 4.18 -4.46 -12.22
N ALA A 230 4.72 -4.59 -13.44
CA ALA A 230 4.74 -5.84 -14.19
C ALA A 230 5.91 -6.78 -13.79
N LEU A 231 6.92 -6.32 -13.04
CA LEU A 231 8.09 -7.12 -12.67
C LEU A 231 7.76 -8.48 -12.01
N PRO A 232 6.80 -8.58 -11.07
CA PRO A 232 6.46 -9.87 -10.45
C PRO A 232 6.00 -10.91 -11.49
N GLU A 233 5.28 -10.47 -12.53
CA GLU A 233 4.78 -11.33 -13.60
C GLU A 233 5.87 -11.67 -14.62
N ILE A 234 6.69 -10.68 -15.00
CA ILE A 234 7.78 -10.86 -15.96
C ILE A 234 8.83 -11.83 -15.42
N LEU A 235 9.19 -11.73 -14.14
CA LEU A 235 10.19 -12.61 -13.52
C LEU A 235 9.60 -13.97 -13.11
N GLY A 236 8.27 -14.10 -13.14
CA GLY A 236 7.56 -15.36 -12.99
C GLY A 236 7.76 -16.01 -11.63
N ALA A 237 8.19 -17.27 -11.59
CA ALA A 237 8.37 -18.03 -10.35
C ALA A 237 9.83 -18.05 -9.84
N ASP A 238 10.76 -17.38 -10.53
CA ASP A 238 12.18 -17.38 -10.15
C ASP A 238 12.43 -16.47 -8.94
N SER A 239 12.54 -17.08 -7.76
CA SER A 239 12.76 -16.35 -6.50
C SER A 239 14.09 -15.61 -6.48
N GLY A 240 15.14 -16.12 -7.14
CA GLY A 240 16.45 -15.46 -7.18
C GLY A 240 16.40 -14.14 -7.95
N GLN A 241 15.71 -14.13 -9.10
CA GLN A 241 15.55 -12.90 -9.87
C GLN A 241 14.58 -11.91 -9.22
N GLN A 242 13.54 -12.37 -8.55
CA GLN A 242 12.64 -11.49 -7.81
C GLN A 242 13.32 -10.83 -6.61
N GLN A 243 14.21 -11.54 -5.90
CA GLN A 243 15.04 -10.95 -4.85
C GLN A 243 15.98 -9.86 -5.40
N GLU A 244 16.65 -10.12 -6.51
CA GLU A 244 17.55 -9.15 -7.14
C GLU A 244 16.79 -7.91 -7.63
N ALA A 245 15.60 -8.11 -8.21
CA ALA A 245 14.72 -7.01 -8.58
C ALA A 245 14.30 -6.19 -7.37
N ALA A 246 13.95 -6.84 -6.25
CA ALA A 246 13.57 -6.15 -5.02
C ALA A 246 14.72 -5.27 -4.47
N ARG A 247 15.97 -5.76 -4.50
CA ARG A 247 17.14 -4.94 -4.10
C ARG A 247 17.31 -3.73 -5.00
N LYS A 248 17.26 -3.91 -6.32
CA LYS A 248 17.39 -2.80 -7.27
C LYS A 248 16.26 -1.78 -7.10
N LEU A 249 15.03 -2.22 -6.84
CA LEU A 249 13.90 -1.35 -6.52
C LEU A 249 14.11 -0.60 -5.20
N ASN A 250 14.65 -1.27 -4.18
CA ASN A 250 15.05 -0.62 -2.94
C ASN A 250 16.13 0.45 -3.16
N ASP A 251 17.14 0.20 -3.99
CA ASP A 251 18.16 1.21 -4.27
C ASP A 251 17.54 2.40 -5.03
N MET A 252 16.70 2.12 -6.03
CA MET A 252 16.04 3.15 -6.83
C MET A 252 15.07 4.02 -6.02
N ILE A 253 14.35 3.47 -5.04
CA ILE A 253 13.41 4.25 -4.23
C ILE A 253 14.14 5.14 -3.21
N LEU A 254 15.35 4.75 -2.79
CA LEU A 254 16.19 5.53 -1.89
C LEU A 254 16.96 6.65 -2.62
N ASP A 255 17.31 6.43 -3.89
CA ASP A 255 18.00 7.41 -4.76
C ASP A 255 17.03 8.29 -5.58
N ALA A 256 15.77 8.39 -5.14
CA ALA A 256 14.67 8.98 -5.89
C ALA A 256 14.73 10.53 -6.10
N GLU A 257 15.75 11.20 -5.56
CA GLU A 257 15.91 12.67 -5.63
C GLU A 257 16.09 13.22 -7.06
N SER A 258 16.43 12.37 -8.03
CA SER A 258 16.73 12.74 -9.42
C SER A 258 15.65 12.38 -10.45
N ILE A 259 14.47 11.96 -9.99
CA ILE A 259 13.45 11.35 -10.85
C ILE A 259 12.63 12.39 -11.63
N LEU A 260 12.40 12.10 -12.92
CA LEU A 260 11.47 12.86 -13.76
C LEU A 260 10.03 12.39 -13.51
N GLY A 261 9.12 13.31 -13.20
CA GLY A 261 7.68 13.05 -13.01
C GLY A 261 7.20 13.10 -11.55
N GLU A 262 6.04 12.52 -11.28
CA GLU A 262 5.42 12.52 -9.95
C GLU A 262 6.15 11.53 -9.01
N LEU A 263 6.89 12.08 -8.04
CA LEU A 263 7.69 11.32 -7.08
C LEU A 263 6.82 10.38 -6.22
N ARG A 264 5.62 10.83 -5.84
CA ARG A 264 4.67 10.05 -5.04
C ARG A 264 4.26 8.76 -5.75
N ASP A 265 3.81 8.85 -6.99
CA ASP A 265 3.35 7.67 -7.77
C ASP A 265 4.47 6.66 -8.00
N PHE A 266 5.68 7.15 -8.26
CA PHE A 266 6.86 6.29 -8.35
C PHE A 266 7.11 5.52 -7.06
N GLN A 267 7.16 6.23 -5.92
CA GLN A 267 7.38 5.62 -4.62
C GLN A 267 6.29 4.61 -4.26
N MET A 268 5.02 4.97 -4.50
CA MET A 268 3.87 4.08 -4.32
C MET A 268 4.01 2.81 -5.15
N THR A 269 4.28 2.96 -6.46
CA THR A 269 4.41 1.82 -7.37
C THR A 269 5.51 0.87 -6.94
N ILE A 270 6.66 1.38 -6.48
CA ILE A 270 7.73 0.53 -5.96
C ILE A 270 7.28 -0.18 -4.69
N LEU A 271 6.70 0.51 -3.70
CA LEU A 271 6.26 -0.09 -2.44
C LEU A 271 5.22 -1.20 -2.67
N GLU A 272 4.26 -0.97 -3.57
CA GLU A 272 3.26 -1.96 -3.95
C GLU A 272 3.88 -3.16 -4.68
N THR A 273 4.87 -2.91 -5.55
CA THR A 273 5.58 -3.96 -6.27
C THR A 273 6.44 -4.80 -5.33
N LEU A 274 7.14 -4.18 -4.39
CA LEU A 274 7.95 -4.86 -3.37
C LEU A 274 7.09 -5.81 -2.52
N LYS A 275 5.83 -5.46 -2.25
CA LYS A 275 4.87 -6.32 -1.54
C LYS A 275 4.50 -7.59 -2.33
N LEU A 276 4.60 -7.56 -3.66
CA LEU A 276 4.25 -8.69 -4.54
C LEU A 276 5.44 -9.58 -4.88
N LEU A 277 6.66 -9.04 -4.84
CA LEU A 277 7.88 -9.80 -5.10
C LEU A 277 8.16 -10.81 -3.99
N ARG A 278 8.58 -12.02 -4.38
CA ARG A 278 8.99 -13.07 -3.44
C ARG A 278 10.41 -12.80 -2.97
N MET A 279 10.56 -12.62 -1.67
CA MET A 279 11.84 -12.41 -1.00
C MET A 279 12.02 -13.43 0.11
N ASP A 280 13.27 -13.76 0.43
CA ASP A 280 13.55 -14.46 1.68
C ASP A 280 13.52 -13.49 2.87
N GLY A 281 13.59 -14.04 4.08
CA GLY A 281 13.51 -13.27 5.32
C GLY A 281 14.62 -12.22 5.45
N ASP A 282 15.83 -12.52 5.00
CA ASP A 282 16.99 -11.63 5.11
C ASP A 282 16.87 -10.42 4.18
N ASN A 283 16.55 -10.65 2.90
CA ASN A 283 16.33 -9.54 1.97
C ASN A 283 15.13 -8.68 2.39
N ALA A 284 14.04 -9.32 2.81
CA ALA A 284 12.87 -8.62 3.31
C ALA A 284 13.19 -7.76 4.54
N ARG A 285 14.03 -8.26 5.46
CA ARG A 285 14.52 -7.52 6.64
C ARG A 285 15.36 -6.31 6.24
N ILE A 286 16.34 -6.48 5.35
CA ILE A 286 17.21 -5.39 4.88
C ILE A 286 16.39 -4.28 4.22
N ILE A 287 15.52 -4.65 3.26
CA ILE A 287 14.70 -3.69 2.51
C ILE A 287 13.72 -2.97 3.46
N ARG A 288 13.06 -3.70 4.36
CA ARG A 288 12.17 -3.10 5.38
C ARG A 288 12.92 -2.08 6.23
N ARG A 289 14.10 -2.41 6.73
CA ARG A 289 14.93 -1.52 7.57
C ARG A 289 15.30 -0.26 6.80
N ASN A 290 15.82 -0.40 5.58
CA ASN A 290 16.20 0.73 4.72
C ASN A 290 15.03 1.69 4.48
N ILE A 291 13.86 1.15 4.16
CA ILE A 291 12.64 1.95 3.91
C ILE A 291 12.17 2.63 5.19
N CYS A 292 12.14 1.94 6.34
CA CYS A 292 11.71 2.53 7.61
C CYS A 292 12.67 3.64 8.07
N HIS A 293 13.98 3.42 7.90
CA HIS A 293 15.03 4.39 8.24
C HIS A 293 14.92 5.68 7.45
N ASN A 294 14.40 5.59 6.22
CA ASN A 294 14.19 6.72 5.33
C ASN A 294 12.73 7.19 5.29
N SER A 295 11.87 6.78 6.23
CA SER A 295 10.43 7.09 6.25
C SER A 295 10.09 8.58 6.07
N MET A 296 10.92 9.50 6.57
CA MET A 296 10.73 10.95 6.41
C MET A 296 11.21 11.53 5.06
N ARG A 297 11.86 10.73 4.21
CA ARG A 297 12.24 11.11 2.82
C ARG A 297 11.15 10.78 1.80
N PHE A 298 10.20 9.93 2.18
CA PHE A 298 9.05 9.60 1.35
C PHE A 298 8.04 10.73 1.35
N ASP A 299 7.27 10.84 0.26
CA ASP A 299 6.05 11.62 0.27
C ASP A 299 5.11 11.10 1.36
N VAL A 300 4.43 12.01 2.06
CA VAL A 300 3.55 11.64 3.18
C VAL A 300 2.46 10.68 2.70
N GLY A 301 1.95 10.86 1.47
CA GLY A 301 0.98 9.97 0.84
C GLY A 301 1.43 8.52 0.67
N CYS A 302 2.74 8.25 0.73
CA CYS A 302 3.31 6.91 0.60
C CYS A 302 3.38 6.14 1.93
N LEU A 303 3.20 6.82 3.08
CA LEU A 303 3.32 6.20 4.40
C LEU A 303 2.40 4.96 4.59
N PRO A 304 1.14 4.94 4.14
CA PRO A 304 0.28 3.76 4.26
C PRO A 304 0.80 2.54 3.48
N ALA A 305 1.28 2.75 2.25
CA ALA A 305 1.90 1.67 1.46
C ALA A 305 3.19 1.18 2.11
N LEU A 306 4.00 2.10 2.65
CA LEU A 306 5.23 1.80 3.36
C LEU A 306 4.97 0.88 4.55
N VAL A 307 4.06 1.25 5.46
CA VAL A 307 3.74 0.41 6.63
C VAL A 307 3.05 -0.89 6.22
N SER A 308 2.23 -0.88 5.16
CA SER A 308 1.63 -2.10 4.64
C SER A 308 2.68 -3.09 4.14
N PHE A 309 3.72 -2.61 3.45
CA PHE A 309 4.84 -3.44 3.02
C PHE A 309 5.62 -3.94 4.24
N SER A 310 6.02 -3.05 5.14
CA SER A 310 6.85 -3.39 6.29
C SER A 310 6.20 -4.45 7.18
N LEU A 311 4.91 -4.31 7.51
CA LEU A 311 4.15 -5.30 8.26
C LEU A 311 3.89 -6.57 7.45
N GLY A 312 3.57 -6.44 6.16
CA GLY A 312 3.33 -7.59 5.28
C GLY A 312 4.56 -8.49 5.13
N SER A 313 5.76 -7.90 5.15
CA SER A 313 7.03 -8.64 5.09
C SER A 313 7.35 -9.45 6.34
N LEU A 314 6.66 -9.20 7.46
CA LEU A 314 6.77 -9.97 8.70
C LEU A 314 5.82 -11.17 8.75
N LEU A 315 4.80 -11.20 7.88
CA LEU A 315 3.86 -12.32 7.85
C LEU A 315 4.63 -13.60 7.48
N PRO A 316 4.40 -14.72 8.19
CA PRO A 316 5.16 -15.94 7.97
C PRO A 316 4.97 -16.45 6.54
N GLN A 317 5.97 -16.22 5.67
CA GLN A 317 5.99 -16.84 4.34
C GLN A 317 6.53 -18.27 4.40
N ASN A 318 7.29 -18.60 5.46
CA ASN A 318 7.75 -19.93 5.84
C ASN A 318 7.89 -20.01 7.37
N ALA A 319 7.97 -21.22 7.93
CA ALA A 319 7.95 -21.51 9.36
C ALA A 319 9.18 -20.99 10.16
N GLN A 320 9.40 -19.66 10.19
CA GLN A 320 10.34 -19.02 11.10
C GLN A 320 9.93 -19.27 12.56
N LYS A 321 10.92 -19.37 13.44
CA LYS A 321 10.66 -19.60 14.86
C LYS A 321 9.90 -18.40 15.42
N SER A 322 8.98 -18.66 16.34
CA SER A 322 8.13 -17.61 16.94
C SER A 322 8.93 -16.49 17.62
N GLU A 323 10.15 -16.76 18.08
CA GLU A 323 11.06 -15.81 18.73
C GLU A 323 11.70 -14.84 17.72
N GLU A 324 12.12 -15.35 16.55
CA GLU A 324 12.69 -14.50 15.48
C GLU A 324 11.66 -13.49 14.98
N ASN A 325 10.41 -13.92 14.76
CA ASN A 325 9.33 -13.03 14.34
C ASN A 325 9.01 -11.94 15.38
N GLU A 326 9.13 -12.27 16.67
CA GLU A 326 8.96 -11.30 17.75
C GLU A 326 10.03 -10.22 17.70
N VAL A 327 11.30 -10.62 17.50
CA VAL A 327 12.43 -9.69 17.35
C VAL A 327 12.23 -8.79 16.12
N LEU A 328 11.87 -9.35 14.96
CA LEU A 328 11.65 -8.56 13.74
C LEU A 328 10.49 -7.56 13.88
N PHE A 329 9.44 -7.93 14.62
CA PHE A 329 8.32 -7.02 14.93
C PHE A 329 8.75 -5.90 15.87
N HIS A 330 9.57 -6.21 16.89
CA HIS A 330 10.12 -5.19 17.81
C HIS A 330 11.06 -4.23 17.08
N GLU A 331 11.91 -4.74 16.18
CA GLU A 331 12.78 -3.94 15.32
C GLU A 331 11.98 -2.96 14.47
N LEU A 332 10.89 -3.43 13.83
CA LEU A 332 10.05 -2.58 13.02
C LEU A 332 9.46 -1.40 13.83
N ILE A 333 8.93 -1.69 15.03
CA ILE A 333 8.41 -0.65 15.92
C ILE A 333 9.53 0.33 16.31
N GLN A 334 10.72 -0.18 16.64
CA GLN A 334 11.86 0.64 17.04
C GLN A 334 12.35 1.53 15.88
N ASP A 335 12.39 1.01 14.66
CA ASP A 335 12.77 1.76 13.46
C ASP A 335 11.78 2.90 13.21
N PHE A 336 10.48 2.64 13.25
CA PHE A 336 9.50 3.71 13.12
C PHE A 336 9.61 4.75 14.24
N MET A 337 9.78 4.33 15.50
CA MET A 337 9.99 5.28 16.59
C MET A 337 11.20 6.17 16.40
N LYS A 338 12.30 5.63 15.86
CA LYS A 338 13.56 6.37 15.69
C LYS A 338 13.52 7.30 14.49
N PHE A 339 12.91 6.86 13.38
CA PHE A 339 13.05 7.54 12.10
C PHE A 339 11.78 8.27 11.63
N LEU A 340 10.58 7.81 12.00
CA LEU A 340 9.32 8.48 11.64
C LEU A 340 9.01 9.60 12.65
N LYS A 341 9.15 10.84 12.21
CA LYS A 341 8.92 12.05 13.02
C LYS A 341 7.51 12.58 12.78
N ILE A 342 6.52 11.89 13.34
CA ILE A 342 5.08 12.20 13.16
C ILE A 342 4.76 13.65 13.54
N GLU A 343 5.43 14.18 14.56
CA GLU A 343 5.28 15.57 15.01
C GLU A 343 5.65 16.63 13.96
N LYS A 344 6.33 16.22 12.88
CA LYS A 344 6.68 17.08 11.74
C LYS A 344 5.69 16.98 10.58
N ILE A 345 4.77 16.02 10.60
CA ILE A 345 3.73 15.88 9.59
C ILE A 345 2.67 16.97 9.84
N ALA A 346 2.25 17.66 8.78
CA ALA A 346 1.24 18.70 8.88
C ALA A 346 -0.09 18.11 9.36
N ALA A 347 -0.79 18.82 10.25
CA ALA A 347 -2.12 18.43 10.72
C ALA A 347 -3.23 18.96 9.80
N ASP A 348 -3.07 18.80 8.48
CA ASP A 348 -4.10 19.11 7.50
C ASP A 348 -5.01 17.90 7.22
N ASN A 349 -6.10 18.13 6.50
CA ASN A 349 -7.14 17.12 6.29
C ASN A 349 -6.67 15.87 5.51
N GLU A 350 -5.67 16.02 4.63
CA GLU A 350 -5.11 14.92 3.84
C GLU A 350 -4.13 14.10 4.68
N SER A 351 -3.16 14.78 5.30
CA SER A 351 -2.15 14.17 6.17
C SER A 351 -2.77 13.48 7.39
N ASP A 352 -3.83 14.05 7.97
CA ASP A 352 -4.58 13.43 9.07
C ASP A 352 -5.26 12.11 8.65
N ALA A 353 -5.82 12.06 7.43
CA ALA A 353 -6.37 10.81 6.89
C ALA A 353 -5.27 9.76 6.67
N ILE A 354 -4.10 10.20 6.18
CA ILE A 354 -2.93 9.34 5.98
C ILE A 354 -2.41 8.78 7.30
N VAL A 355 -2.29 9.62 8.35
CA VAL A 355 -1.86 9.18 9.68
C VAL A 355 -2.83 8.17 10.26
N LEU A 356 -4.14 8.40 10.13
CA LEU A 356 -5.18 7.44 10.52
C LEU A 356 -5.03 6.11 9.77
N GLU A 357 -4.86 6.16 8.44
CA GLU A 357 -4.69 4.96 7.62
C GLU A 357 -3.40 4.19 7.98
N PHE A 358 -2.30 4.90 8.19
CA PHE A 358 -1.02 4.32 8.60
C PHE A 358 -1.16 3.45 9.85
N PHE A 359 -1.79 3.97 10.91
CA PHE A 359 -2.00 3.19 12.13
C PHE A 359 -3.06 2.09 11.97
N SER A 360 -4.02 2.26 11.06
CA SER A 360 -4.99 1.20 10.73
C SER A 360 -4.32 -0.08 10.19
N HIS A 361 -3.17 0.04 9.51
CA HIS A 361 -2.42 -1.12 9.03
C HIS A 361 -1.84 -1.97 10.17
N PHE A 362 -1.40 -1.37 11.27
CA PHE A 362 -1.02 -2.13 12.47
C PHE A 362 -2.20 -2.92 13.02
N LEU A 363 -3.37 -2.31 13.12
CA LEU A 363 -4.57 -2.99 13.60
C LEU A 363 -4.96 -4.16 12.67
N ARG A 364 -4.97 -3.96 11.35
CA ARG A 364 -5.23 -5.02 10.36
C ARG A 364 -4.22 -6.16 10.51
N TYR A 365 -2.93 -5.86 10.67
CA TYR A 365 -1.90 -6.87 10.89
C TYR A 365 -2.16 -7.69 12.16
N LEU A 366 -2.47 -7.04 13.29
CA LEU A 366 -2.75 -7.72 14.55
C LEU A 366 -4.03 -8.58 14.50
N GLN A 367 -5.02 -8.17 13.70
CA GLN A 367 -6.23 -8.97 13.46
C GLN A 367 -5.94 -10.22 12.62
N LEU A 368 -5.01 -10.14 11.66
CA LEU A 368 -4.60 -11.26 10.81
C LEU A 368 -3.67 -12.23 11.55
N ASP A 369 -2.64 -11.74 12.25
CA ASP A 369 -1.73 -12.56 13.06
C ASP A 369 -1.96 -12.35 14.56
N LYS A 370 -2.67 -13.32 15.17
CA LYS A 370 -2.96 -13.28 16.61
C LYS A 370 -1.70 -13.28 17.49
N LYS A 371 -0.55 -13.77 17.00
CA LYS A 371 0.72 -13.71 17.74
C LYS A 371 1.25 -12.29 17.85
N GLY A 372 0.93 -11.43 16.89
CA GLY A 372 1.28 -10.01 16.90
C GLY A 372 0.84 -9.29 18.18
N TRP A 373 -0.32 -9.65 18.74
CA TRP A 373 -0.78 -9.11 20.03
C TRP A 373 0.17 -9.44 21.18
N LYS A 374 0.72 -10.66 21.20
CA LYS A 374 1.70 -11.08 22.21
C LYS A 374 2.99 -10.30 22.02
N TYR A 375 3.48 -10.17 20.78
CA TYR A 375 4.70 -9.42 20.46
C TYR A 375 4.59 -7.96 20.88
N LEU A 376 3.43 -7.33 20.66
CA LEU A 376 3.20 -5.97 21.12
C LEU A 376 3.13 -5.89 22.65
N THR A 377 2.48 -6.84 23.31
CA THR A 377 2.39 -6.87 24.78
C THR A 377 3.77 -7.00 25.42
N THR A 378 4.64 -7.87 24.88
CA THR A 378 6.02 -8.02 25.35
C THR A 378 6.84 -6.79 25.06
N TRP A 379 6.66 -6.16 23.89
CA TRP A 379 7.30 -4.90 23.54
C TRP A 379 6.95 -3.78 24.54
N ILE A 380 5.66 -3.59 24.83
CA ILE A 380 5.20 -2.58 25.80
C ILE A 380 5.81 -2.87 27.17
N ASN A 381 5.79 -4.10 27.65
CA ASN A 381 6.33 -4.45 28.96
C ASN A 381 7.87 -4.35 29.06
N ARG A 382 8.58 -4.36 27.93
CA ARG A 382 10.05 -4.33 27.92
C ARG A 382 10.58 -3.05 28.58
N PRO A 383 11.56 -3.15 29.50
CA PRO A 383 12.17 -1.97 30.12
C PRO A 383 13.01 -1.19 29.10
N ALA A 384 13.04 0.13 29.24
CA ALA A 384 13.70 1.05 28.30
C ALA A 384 15.18 0.70 28.05
N SER A 385 15.87 0.23 29.09
CA SER A 385 17.28 -0.20 29.06
C SER A 385 17.55 -1.40 28.14
N GLN A 386 16.55 -2.27 27.94
CA GLN A 386 16.68 -3.47 27.08
C GLN A 386 16.19 -3.24 25.64
N ARG A 387 15.49 -2.11 25.37
CA ARG A 387 15.08 -1.72 24.01
C ARG A 387 16.26 -1.16 23.20
N GLY A 388 17.22 -0.51 23.87
CA GLY A 388 18.44 0.02 23.24
C GLY A 388 19.52 -1.02 22.90
N GLN A 389 19.43 -2.25 23.43
CA GLN A 389 20.41 -3.31 23.18
C GLN A 389 20.27 -3.96 21.80
N ILE A 390 19.04 -4.04 21.25
CA ILE A 390 18.80 -4.49 19.86
C ILE A 390 19.53 -3.59 18.85
N ALA A 391 19.74 -2.31 19.19
CA ALA A 391 20.44 -1.37 18.33
C ALA A 391 21.98 -1.42 18.45
N LYS A 392 22.54 -2.03 19.51
CA LYS A 392 24.01 -2.03 19.75
C LYS A 392 24.71 -3.31 19.30
N GLU A 393 24.01 -4.43 19.23
CA GLU A 393 24.62 -5.71 18.83
C GLU A 393 24.90 -5.82 17.31
N GLU A 394 24.48 -4.84 16.48
CA GLU A 394 24.62 -4.89 15.02
C GLU A 394 25.44 -3.73 14.39
N ASP A 395 25.84 -2.72 15.17
CA ASP A 395 26.71 -1.62 14.67
C ASP A 395 28.22 -1.92 14.86
N GLU A 396 28.60 -3.11 15.35
CA GLU A 396 30.01 -3.50 15.54
C GLU A 396 30.77 -3.80 14.23
N ASP A 397 30.13 -3.79 13.06
CA ASP A 397 30.79 -4.03 11.76
C ASP A 397 31.19 -2.75 10.99
N GLN A 398 31.13 -1.57 11.62
CA GLN A 398 31.74 -0.34 11.08
C GLN A 398 32.71 0.29 12.10
N GLU A 399 33.97 -0.16 12.07
CA GLU A 399 35.09 0.55 12.70
C GLU A 399 35.23 1.95 12.10
N ASN A 400 34.81 2.97 12.85
CA ASN A 400 35.43 4.28 12.84
C ASN A 400 35.37 4.87 14.27
N PRO A 401 36.49 4.87 15.01
CA PRO A 401 36.52 5.40 16.37
C PRO A 401 36.75 6.91 16.30
N ASP A 402 35.68 7.69 16.12
CA ASP A 402 35.69 9.09 16.55
C ASP A 402 35.09 9.19 17.95
N GLU A 403 36.01 9.23 18.91
CA GLU A 403 35.80 9.53 20.32
C GLU A 403 35.13 10.90 20.47
N ASN A 404 33.80 10.96 20.49
CA ASN A 404 33.05 12.10 21.03
C ASN A 404 31.58 11.78 21.38
N ALA A 405 31.28 10.54 21.78
CA ALA A 405 29.94 10.13 22.22
C ALA A 405 29.86 9.76 23.72
N GLU A 406 30.79 10.24 24.55
CA GLU A 406 30.80 9.96 26.00
C GLU A 406 29.78 10.78 26.84
N ASN A 407 28.80 11.46 26.25
CA ASN A 407 27.77 12.19 27.01
C ASN A 407 26.36 12.09 26.43
N SER A 408 25.92 10.90 26.04
CA SER A 408 24.46 10.62 26.03
C SER A 408 24.10 9.86 27.30
N ILE A 409 23.78 10.63 28.33
CA ILE A 409 23.08 10.15 29.52
C ILE A 409 21.93 9.27 29.01
N ILE A 410 21.86 8.04 29.53
CA ILE A 410 20.78 7.10 29.29
C ILE A 410 19.47 7.78 29.71
N GLU A 411 18.81 8.47 28.79
CA GLU A 411 17.44 8.94 29.00
C GLU A 411 16.57 7.69 29.09
N GLU A 412 16.10 7.36 30.28
CA GLU A 412 15.07 6.36 30.50
C GLU A 412 13.88 6.67 29.58
N HIS A 413 13.79 5.99 28.44
CA HIS A 413 12.68 6.11 27.50
C HIS A 413 11.40 5.51 28.10
N GLN A 414 10.74 6.30 28.95
CA GLN A 414 9.33 6.16 29.31
C GLN A 414 8.46 6.42 28.06
N ILE A 415 7.16 6.07 28.08
CA ILE A 415 6.22 6.33 26.95
C ILE A 415 6.24 7.83 26.61
N GLN A 416 7.01 8.18 25.58
CA GLN A 416 7.32 9.58 25.27
C GLN A 416 7.55 9.82 23.79
N ASN A 417 7.43 8.80 22.94
CA ASN A 417 7.53 8.96 21.51
C ASN A 417 6.13 9.13 20.90
N PRO A 418 5.88 10.14 20.03
CA PRO A 418 4.62 10.30 19.33
C PRO A 418 4.12 9.02 18.65
N PHE A 419 4.99 8.30 17.96
CA PHE A 419 4.64 7.03 17.31
C PHE A 419 4.08 6.00 18.30
N GLU A 420 4.75 5.80 19.43
CA GLU A 420 4.33 4.82 20.45
C GLU A 420 2.94 5.16 21.02
N VAL A 421 2.70 6.44 21.32
CA VAL A 421 1.41 6.89 21.89
C VAL A 421 0.28 6.76 20.86
N LEU A 422 0.49 7.20 19.62
CA LEU A 422 -0.52 7.07 18.57
C LEU A 422 -0.81 5.59 18.25
N LEU A 423 0.22 4.73 18.23
CA LEU A 423 0.06 3.30 18.05
C LEU A 423 -0.80 2.69 19.17
N ILE A 424 -0.50 3.03 20.42
CA ILE A 424 -1.27 2.59 21.60
C ILE A 424 -2.73 3.03 21.50
N PHE A 425 -3.01 4.30 21.19
CA PHE A 425 -4.39 4.78 21.07
C PHE A 425 -5.15 4.12 19.93
N SER A 426 -4.49 3.88 18.81
CA SER A 426 -5.10 3.19 17.66
C SER A 426 -5.52 1.77 18.04
N ILE A 427 -4.67 1.07 18.79
CA ILE A 427 -4.88 -0.33 19.16
C ILE A 427 -5.87 -0.49 20.31
N LEU A 428 -5.79 0.37 21.34
CA LEU A 428 -6.76 0.37 22.44
C LEU A 428 -8.19 0.67 21.98
N SER A 429 -8.35 1.31 20.81
CA SER A 429 -9.67 1.65 20.27
C SER A 429 -10.37 0.43 19.69
N SER A 430 -9.63 -0.65 19.47
CA SER A 430 -10.15 -1.89 18.90
C SER A 430 -10.86 -2.72 19.95
N GLU A 431 -12.05 -3.20 19.60
CA GLU A 431 -12.81 -4.16 20.41
C GLU A 431 -12.07 -5.49 20.59
N CYS A 432 -11.16 -5.82 19.68
CA CYS A 432 -10.34 -7.04 19.74
C CYS A 432 -9.11 -6.91 20.64
N CYS A 433 -8.91 -5.76 21.32
CA CYS A 433 -7.74 -5.52 22.15
C CYS A 433 -7.70 -6.47 23.37
N PRO A 434 -6.65 -7.31 23.54
CA PRO A 434 -6.59 -8.26 24.64
C PRO A 434 -6.46 -7.57 26.01
N PRO A 435 -7.10 -8.10 27.07
CA PRO A 435 -7.00 -7.54 28.42
C PRO A 435 -5.55 -7.45 28.96
N ALA A 436 -4.69 -8.38 28.56
CA ALA A 436 -3.27 -8.36 28.92
C ALA A 436 -2.53 -7.13 28.36
N LEU A 437 -2.88 -6.71 27.14
CA LEU A 437 -2.31 -5.51 26.53
C LEU A 437 -2.82 -4.25 27.22
N ILE A 438 -4.13 -4.19 27.52
CA ILE A 438 -4.74 -3.09 28.29
C ILE A 438 -4.03 -2.94 29.63
N SER A 439 -3.82 -4.04 30.35
CA SER A 439 -3.10 -4.05 31.64
C SER A 439 -1.65 -3.56 31.50
N ALA A 440 -0.95 -3.96 30.44
CA ALA A 440 0.42 -3.53 30.17
C ALA A 440 0.50 -2.01 29.92
N VAL A 441 -0.40 -1.47 29.10
CA VAL A 441 -0.49 -0.03 28.84
C VAL A 441 -0.82 0.73 30.12
N ASN A 442 -1.82 0.27 30.88
CA ASN A 442 -2.23 0.91 32.14
C ASN A 442 -1.11 0.95 33.17
N SER A 443 -0.31 -0.13 33.28
CA SER A 443 0.89 -0.14 34.10
C SER A 443 1.89 0.94 33.65
N LYS A 444 2.17 1.02 32.35
CA LYS A 444 3.13 2.01 31.83
C LYS A 444 2.68 3.46 31.99
N ILE A 445 1.39 3.75 31.86
CA ILE A 445 0.83 5.08 32.13
C ILE A 445 0.99 5.44 33.61
N THR A 446 0.80 4.46 34.50
CA THR A 446 1.02 4.64 35.94
C THR A 446 2.51 4.92 36.22
N ASP A 447 3.42 4.15 35.63
CA ASP A 447 4.87 4.34 35.76
C ASP A 447 5.33 5.72 35.23
N LEU A 448 4.75 6.19 34.12
CA LEU A 448 5.01 7.52 33.56
C LEU A 448 4.67 8.63 34.57
N ALA A 449 3.52 8.50 35.25
CA ALA A 449 3.07 9.47 36.24
C ALA A 449 3.84 9.38 37.57
N ALA A 450 4.41 8.21 37.90
CA ALA A 450 5.37 8.05 39.00
C ALA A 450 6.76 8.63 38.68
N GLY A 451 7.04 8.88 37.39
CA GLY A 451 8.28 9.45 36.89
C GLY A 451 8.41 10.97 37.06
N SER A 452 9.26 11.59 36.23
CA SER A 452 9.56 13.02 36.34
C SER A 452 8.42 13.91 35.79
N PRO A 453 8.22 15.12 36.34
CA PRO A 453 7.24 16.09 35.80
C PRO A 453 7.47 16.45 34.31
N THR A 454 8.72 16.38 33.85
CA THR A 454 9.08 16.59 32.45
C THR A 454 8.49 15.52 31.54
N GLY A 455 8.44 14.26 32.00
CA GLY A 455 7.82 13.15 31.27
C GLY A 455 6.31 13.36 31.08
N ILE A 456 5.62 13.79 32.14
CA ILE A 456 4.19 14.14 32.09
C ILE A 456 3.95 15.26 31.07
N ALA A 457 4.74 16.34 31.12
CA ALA A 457 4.60 17.47 30.19
C ALA A 457 4.82 17.06 28.73
N LYS A 458 5.79 16.17 28.46
CA LYS A 458 6.06 15.64 27.12
C LYS A 458 4.92 14.77 26.63
N PHE A 459 4.37 13.90 27.48
CA PHE A 459 3.20 13.09 27.13
C PHE A 459 1.98 13.95 26.79
N LEU A 460 1.69 14.98 27.58
CA LEU A 460 0.57 15.89 27.30
C LEU A 460 0.73 16.62 25.95
N LYS A 461 1.95 17.02 25.57
CA LYS A 461 2.21 17.57 24.22
C LYS A 461 1.90 16.57 23.11
N ILE A 462 2.11 15.28 23.34
CA ILE A 462 1.78 14.23 22.37
C ILE A 462 0.26 14.03 22.32
N VAL A 463 -0.44 14.13 23.45
CA VAL A 463 -1.92 14.14 23.46
C VAL A 463 -2.43 15.34 22.66
N ASP A 464 -1.87 16.54 22.85
CA ASP A 464 -2.23 17.72 22.05
C ASP A 464 -1.98 17.48 20.55
N LEU A 465 -0.86 16.85 20.19
CA LEU A 465 -0.58 16.44 18.80
C LEU A 465 -1.64 15.47 18.27
N CYS A 466 -2.03 14.46 19.05
CA CYS A 466 -3.08 13.51 18.68
C CYS A 466 -4.40 14.22 18.38
N ILE A 467 -4.76 15.23 19.17
CA ILE A 467 -5.97 16.04 18.97
C ILE A 467 -5.84 16.93 17.74
N GLY A 468 -4.64 17.44 17.45
CA GLY A 468 -4.34 18.18 16.22
C GLY A 468 -4.72 17.40 14.96
N PHE A 469 -4.49 16.08 14.95
CA PHE A 469 -5.02 15.14 13.97
C PHE A 469 -6.50 14.84 14.28
N ARG A 470 -7.41 15.65 13.72
CA ARG A 470 -8.84 15.64 14.04
C ARG A 470 -9.51 14.31 13.69
N LYS A 471 -9.31 13.76 12.50
CA LYS A 471 -9.86 12.46 12.07
C LYS A 471 -9.31 11.34 12.95
N PHE A 472 -7.99 11.35 13.19
CA PHE A 472 -7.35 10.38 14.06
C PHE A 472 -7.97 10.38 15.47
N SER A 473 -8.03 11.54 16.12
CA SER A 473 -8.57 11.65 17.49
C SER A 473 -10.07 11.35 17.57
N ILE A 474 -10.85 11.71 16.55
CA ILE A 474 -12.29 11.37 16.48
C ILE A 474 -12.51 9.85 16.39
N ALA A 475 -11.69 9.16 15.59
CA ALA A 475 -11.74 7.71 15.41
C ALA A 475 -11.27 6.96 16.67
N HIS A 476 -10.32 7.53 17.42
CA HIS A 476 -9.68 6.90 18.57
C HIS A 476 -10.04 7.53 19.93
N ILE A 477 -11.18 8.23 20.00
CA ILE A 477 -11.62 8.95 21.20
C ILE A 477 -11.86 8.02 22.40
N SER A 478 -12.30 6.78 22.14
CA SER A 478 -12.52 5.76 23.19
C SER A 478 -11.24 5.44 23.95
N SER A 479 -10.10 5.34 23.27
CA SER A 479 -8.79 5.14 23.90
C SER A 479 -8.33 6.33 24.73
N LEU A 480 -8.50 7.54 24.20
CA LEU A 480 -8.15 8.77 24.89
C LEU A 480 -8.93 8.90 26.20
N ILE A 481 -10.24 8.60 26.15
CA ILE A 481 -11.10 8.54 27.34
C ILE A 481 -10.69 7.40 28.26
N HIS A 482 -10.41 6.20 27.73
CA HIS A 482 -9.98 5.05 28.53
C HIS A 482 -8.75 5.37 29.39
N VAL A 483 -7.71 5.95 28.79
CA VAL A 483 -6.47 6.30 29.50
C VAL A 483 -6.72 7.37 30.55
N SER A 484 -7.55 8.36 30.24
CA SER A 484 -7.92 9.44 31.15
C SER A 484 -8.71 8.92 32.36
N ARG A 485 -9.66 8.03 32.11
CA ARG A 485 -10.46 7.33 33.13
C ARG A 485 -9.60 6.46 34.04
N HIS A 486 -8.71 5.65 33.45
CA HIS A 486 -7.75 4.83 34.22
C HIS A 486 -6.90 5.70 35.16
N CYS A 487 -6.44 6.86 34.68
CA CYS A 487 -5.66 7.79 35.49
C CYS A 487 -6.48 8.40 36.64
N LEU A 488 -7.73 8.81 36.39
CA LEU A 488 -8.63 9.38 37.40
C LEU A 488 -8.97 8.39 38.52
N TRP A 489 -9.09 7.10 38.21
CA TRP A 489 -9.36 6.05 39.20
C TRP A 489 -8.18 5.71 40.10
N SER A 490 -6.98 6.24 39.82
CA SER A 490 -5.81 5.91 40.63
C SER A 490 -5.89 6.51 42.04
N GLN A 491 -5.42 5.75 43.02
CA GLN A 491 -5.25 6.25 44.39
C GLN A 491 -4.04 7.20 44.51
N GLU A 492 -3.12 7.15 43.55
CA GLU A 492 -1.94 8.00 43.52
C GLU A 492 -2.24 9.38 42.93
N ALA A 493 -1.95 10.44 43.70
CA ALA A 493 -2.25 11.82 43.31
C ALA A 493 -1.57 12.23 42.00
N ASN A 494 -0.34 11.78 41.73
CA ASN A 494 0.38 12.11 40.50
C ASN A 494 -0.31 11.54 39.26
N VAL A 495 -0.77 10.28 39.35
CA VAL A 495 -1.51 9.59 38.28
C VAL A 495 -2.87 10.27 38.07
N ARG A 496 -3.60 10.62 39.14
CA ARG A 496 -4.85 11.38 39.00
C ARG A 496 -4.64 12.75 38.37
N ASN A 497 -3.59 13.47 38.75
CA ASN A 497 -3.26 14.79 38.18
C ASN A 497 -2.94 14.72 36.69
N LEU A 498 -2.32 13.61 36.24
CA LEU A 498 -2.18 13.32 34.81
C LEU A 498 -3.56 13.15 34.16
N GLY A 499 -4.45 12.35 34.74
CA GLY A 499 -5.83 12.17 34.27
C GLY A 499 -6.61 13.47 34.15
N VAL A 500 -6.53 14.33 35.16
CA VAL A 500 -7.10 15.69 35.14
C VAL A 500 -6.56 16.50 33.96
N SER A 501 -5.26 16.43 33.72
CA SER A 501 -4.62 17.20 32.65
C SER A 501 -5.02 16.68 31.26
N ILE A 502 -5.16 15.37 31.09
CA ILE A 502 -5.63 14.78 29.82
C ILE A 502 -7.10 15.15 29.58
N TYR A 503 -7.99 15.01 30.57
CA TYR A 503 -9.40 15.41 30.44
C TYR A 503 -9.56 16.89 30.11
N LYS A 504 -8.76 17.77 30.74
CA LYS A 504 -8.71 19.19 30.39
C LYS A 504 -8.36 19.39 28.91
N THR A 505 -7.29 18.76 28.45
CA THR A 505 -6.83 18.82 27.06
C THR A 505 -7.90 18.30 26.09
N LEU A 506 -8.57 17.17 26.41
CA LEU A 506 -9.65 16.61 25.58
C LEU A 506 -10.87 17.52 25.52
N LEU A 507 -11.33 18.08 26.64
CA LEU A 507 -12.49 18.98 26.67
C LEU A 507 -12.26 20.24 25.83
N VAL A 508 -11.07 20.83 25.94
CA VAL A 508 -10.72 22.05 25.18
C VAL A 508 -10.50 21.73 23.71
N GLY A 509 -9.81 20.64 23.41
CA GLY A 509 -9.37 20.31 22.06
C GLY A 509 -10.41 19.62 21.18
N MET A 510 -11.39 18.92 21.77
CA MET A 510 -12.48 18.30 21.01
C MET A 510 -13.57 19.31 20.65
N GLU A 511 -14.27 19.06 19.54
CA GLU A 511 -15.39 19.88 19.07
C GLU A 511 -16.71 19.07 19.06
N ASN A 512 -17.84 19.79 19.11
CA ASN A 512 -19.19 19.26 18.87
C ASN A 512 -19.54 18.01 19.71
N GLN A 513 -20.13 16.99 19.08
CA GLN A 513 -20.59 15.76 19.74
C GLN A 513 -19.48 15.02 20.50
N LYS A 514 -18.23 15.11 20.02
CA LYS A 514 -17.09 14.43 20.65
C LYS A 514 -16.70 15.12 21.96
N ARG A 515 -16.81 16.46 22.03
CA ARG A 515 -16.69 17.19 23.30
C ARG A 515 -17.79 16.79 24.29
N LYS A 516 -19.03 16.68 23.83
CA LYS A 516 -20.16 16.22 24.67
C LYS A 516 -19.92 14.82 25.23
N LEU A 517 -19.38 13.91 24.42
CA LEU A 517 -19.00 12.56 24.85
C LEU A 517 -17.94 12.61 25.96
N VAL A 518 -16.86 13.39 25.77
CA VAL A 518 -15.81 13.56 26.79
C VAL A 518 -16.38 14.12 28.09
N PHE A 519 -17.23 15.15 28.00
CA PHE A 519 -17.89 15.74 29.15
C PHE A 519 -18.78 14.73 29.89
N SER A 520 -19.60 13.98 29.15
CA SER A 520 -20.48 12.95 29.72
C SER A 520 -19.68 11.86 30.44
N GLU A 521 -18.58 11.37 29.86
CA GLU A 521 -17.70 10.39 30.50
C GLU A 521 -16.99 10.95 31.73
N LEU A 522 -16.56 12.22 31.70
CA LEU A 522 -16.01 12.90 32.88
C LEU A 522 -17.04 12.98 34.02
N MET A 523 -18.29 13.34 33.71
CA MET A 523 -19.34 13.49 34.71
C MET A 523 -19.72 12.19 35.40
N LYS A 524 -19.50 11.03 34.79
CA LYS A 524 -19.71 9.72 35.44
C LYS A 524 -18.85 9.54 36.69
N HIS A 525 -17.73 10.26 36.81
CA HIS A 525 -16.84 10.24 37.97
C HIS A 525 -17.30 11.14 39.13
N PHE A 526 -18.13 12.16 38.83
CA PHE A 526 -18.49 13.21 39.79
C PHE A 526 -19.23 12.66 41.03
N THR A 527 -20.01 11.58 40.86
CA THR A 527 -20.83 11.00 41.93
C THR A 527 -20.26 9.71 42.52
N GLN A 528 -19.09 9.24 42.08
CA GLN A 528 -18.55 7.91 42.46
C GLN A 528 -17.82 7.95 43.81
N SER A 529 -16.84 8.84 43.94
CA SER A 529 -16.02 8.99 45.15
C SER A 529 -15.59 10.45 45.36
N ASP A 530 -15.28 10.83 46.60
CA ASP A 530 -14.86 12.19 46.92
C ASP A 530 -13.57 12.57 46.19
N THR A 531 -12.63 11.62 46.08
CA THR A 531 -11.36 11.81 45.36
C THR A 531 -11.55 12.00 43.85
N GLU A 532 -12.53 11.34 43.26
CA GLU A 532 -12.87 11.51 41.85
C GLU A 532 -13.63 12.81 41.61
N CYS A 533 -14.54 13.17 42.52
CA CYS A 533 -15.24 14.46 42.49
C CYS A 533 -14.26 15.63 42.54
N ASP A 534 -13.31 15.61 43.48
CA ASP A 534 -12.25 16.62 43.58
C ASP A 534 -11.43 16.74 42.28
N ALA A 535 -11.14 15.60 41.64
CA ALA A 535 -10.42 15.60 40.37
C ALA A 535 -11.25 16.20 39.22
N VAL A 536 -12.55 15.90 39.14
CA VAL A 536 -13.47 16.53 38.16
C VAL A 536 -13.54 18.05 38.39
N LEU A 537 -13.63 18.49 39.65
CA LEU A 537 -13.61 19.91 39.99
C LEU A 537 -12.29 20.58 39.60
N ASP A 538 -11.15 19.90 39.75
CA ASP A 538 -9.86 20.42 39.30
C ASP A 538 -9.78 20.52 37.76
N VAL A 539 -10.39 19.58 37.01
CA VAL A 539 -10.55 19.72 35.55
C VAL A 539 -11.31 21.01 35.24
N PHE A 540 -12.47 21.22 35.87
CA PHE A 540 -13.28 22.41 35.63
C PHE A 540 -12.53 23.68 35.97
N PHE A 541 -11.88 23.73 37.13
CA PHE A 541 -11.09 24.88 37.53
C PHE A 541 -9.97 25.21 36.53
N LYS A 542 -9.28 24.18 36.02
CA LYS A 542 -8.24 24.33 34.99
C LYS A 542 -8.80 24.79 33.65
N VAL A 543 -9.98 24.33 33.25
CA VAL A 543 -10.64 24.77 32.00
C VAL A 543 -11.18 26.20 32.13
N ILE A 544 -11.84 26.56 33.24
CA ILE A 544 -12.33 27.94 33.49
C ILE A 544 -11.19 28.94 33.36
N ARG A 545 -10.01 28.61 33.89
CA ARG A 545 -8.83 29.47 33.84
C ARG A 545 -8.28 29.73 32.45
N THR A 546 -8.47 28.81 31.48
CA THR A 546 -7.86 28.93 30.14
C THR A 546 -8.87 29.10 29.01
N ASN A 547 -10.07 28.51 29.13
CA ASN A 547 -11.08 28.39 28.09
C ASN A 547 -12.50 28.34 28.70
N SER A 548 -12.91 29.37 29.44
CA SER A 548 -14.20 29.38 30.16
C SER A 548 -15.43 29.10 29.29
N ASP A 549 -15.41 29.51 28.02
CA ASP A 549 -16.51 29.30 27.06
C ASP A 549 -16.84 27.81 26.86
N VAL A 550 -15.85 26.93 26.96
CA VAL A 550 -16.01 25.47 26.77
C VAL A 550 -16.95 24.87 27.82
N LEU A 551 -16.90 25.35 29.07
CA LEU A 551 -17.77 24.84 30.13
C LEU A 551 -19.14 25.53 30.16
N MET A 552 -19.24 26.75 29.64
CA MET A 552 -20.52 27.44 29.52
C MET A 552 -21.51 26.66 28.63
N GLU A 553 -21.01 25.92 27.64
CA GLU A 553 -21.80 25.01 26.79
C GLU A 553 -22.54 23.92 27.61
N PHE A 554 -22.02 23.57 28.79
CA PHE A 554 -22.52 22.50 29.65
C PHE A 554 -23.12 23.01 30.96
N GLY A 555 -23.32 24.33 31.12
CA GLY A 555 -23.69 24.95 32.40
C GLY A 555 -24.94 24.35 33.06
N GLN A 556 -25.96 23.98 32.26
CA GLN A 556 -27.18 23.33 32.78
C GLN A 556 -26.90 21.91 33.30
N GLU A 557 -26.14 21.11 32.56
CA GLU A 557 -25.78 19.74 32.97
C GLU A 557 -24.91 19.75 34.22
N ILE A 558 -23.97 20.71 34.31
CA ILE A 558 -23.15 20.93 35.50
C ILE A 558 -24.05 21.27 36.70
N GLN A 559 -24.99 22.21 36.56
CA GLN A 559 -25.90 22.61 37.64
C GLN A 559 -26.71 21.43 38.19
N VAL A 560 -27.31 20.62 37.32
CA VAL A 560 -28.10 19.44 37.72
C VAL A 560 -27.26 18.45 38.53
N ASN A 561 -26.00 18.22 38.12
CA ASN A 561 -25.12 17.30 38.83
C ASN A 561 -24.67 17.84 40.20
N PHE A 562 -24.46 19.16 40.34
CA PHE A 562 -24.19 19.78 41.63
C PHE A 562 -25.37 19.68 42.59
N GLU A 563 -26.59 19.92 42.11
CA GLU A 563 -27.81 19.76 42.92
C GLU A 563 -27.97 18.32 43.41
N PHE A 564 -27.69 17.34 42.54
CA PHE A 564 -27.71 15.92 42.90
C PHE A 564 -26.62 15.54 43.91
N TRP A 565 -25.40 16.04 43.74
CA TRP A 565 -24.30 15.79 44.68
C TRP A 565 -24.57 16.44 46.05
N GLU A 566 -25.15 17.64 46.09
CA GLU A 566 -25.53 18.30 47.34
C GLU A 566 -26.56 17.46 48.11
N VAL A 567 -27.53 16.85 47.42
CA VAL A 567 -28.48 15.91 48.03
C VAL A 567 -27.78 14.66 48.56
N LEU A 568 -26.83 14.08 47.81
CA LEU A 568 -26.06 12.92 48.26
C LEU A 568 -25.16 13.23 49.46
N ALA A 569 -24.49 14.38 49.46
CA ALA A 569 -23.63 14.83 50.55
C ALA A 569 -24.43 15.07 51.83
N ARG A 570 -25.61 15.67 51.73
CA ARG A 570 -26.54 15.86 52.86
C ARG A 570 -27.08 14.55 53.43
N ASN A 571 -27.20 13.50 52.61
CA ASN A 571 -27.67 12.18 53.06
C ASN A 571 -26.55 11.30 53.66
N ARG A 572 -25.28 11.67 53.48
CA ARG A 572 -24.10 10.97 54.02
C ARG A 572 -23.59 11.56 55.34
N ALA A 573 -23.96 12.81 55.64
CA ALA A 573 -23.73 13.48 56.93
C ALA A 573 -24.82 13.13 57.94
#